data_AF-A0A1J0TM77-F1
#
_entry.id   AF-A0A1J0TM77-F1
#
_cell.length_a   1.000
_cell.length_b   1.000
_cell.length_c   1.000
_cell.angle_alpha   90.00
_cell.angle_beta   90.00
_cell.angle_gamma   90.00
#
_symmetry.space_group_name_H-M   'P 1'
#
loop_
_entity.id
_entity.type
_entity.pdbx_description
1 polymer ?
#
loop_
_entity_poly.entity_id
_entity_poly.type
_entity_poly.pdbx_seq_one_letter_code
_entity_poly.pdbx_strand_id
1 'polypeptide(L)'
;MTQVQHGGSPGNPRRSGGGRGGDRVMVPEADFESYYGRQIVKPAPWEHDIAIYLFTGGVAAGSSLLAAGADLTGRPALRRVARFGSLTSLLVSVGALVHDLGKPSRFLNMLRVAKPTSPMSVGTWILSLHGPFAGVAAVAEIAAMLPARWKRGPVRLLLALGRPAGIVGALTAPPVAAYTGVLLSDTATPAWHSAFKEIPFVFCGSAAAASGGLGLLGAPVAEAGPARAFAVGGALVELATEQQMEKSMGLSAETLHQGRPGRLMRASKALTVAGALGALAGRRNRVVSAVSGAALMAGSLCTRLGVYEAGIASAKDPKYTVVPQRERVDRGEPVRYRS
;
A
#
# COMPACT_ATOMS: atom_id res chain seq x y z
N MET A 1 39.92 -10.87 30.60
CA MET A 1 39.57 -12.19 30.02
C MET A 1 39.15 -13.04 31.20
N THR A 2 37.86 -13.09 31.50
CA THR A 2 37.37 -13.69 32.73
C THR A 2 36.14 -14.52 32.36
N GLN A 3 36.37 -15.83 32.24
CA GLN A 3 35.32 -16.81 32.02
C GLN A 3 34.39 -16.88 33.22
N VAL A 4 33.09 -16.81 32.99
CA VAL A 4 32.07 -17.08 34.01
C VAL A 4 31.66 -18.56 33.85
N GLN A 5 32.02 -19.36 34.85
CA GLN A 5 31.59 -20.75 35.01
C GLN A 5 30.07 -20.83 35.17
N HIS A 6 29.40 -21.56 34.28
CA HIS A 6 28.02 -21.99 34.51
C HIS A 6 28.03 -23.20 35.47
N GLY A 7 27.51 -23.00 36.67
CA GLY A 7 27.29 -24.05 37.65
C GLY A 7 26.26 -25.07 37.12
N GLY A 8 26.71 -26.30 36.92
CA GLY A 8 25.82 -27.44 36.67
C GLY A 8 25.06 -27.83 37.93
N SER A 9 23.75 -27.97 37.82
CA SER A 9 22.92 -28.52 38.90
C SER A 9 23.20 -30.02 39.09
N PRO A 10 23.20 -30.54 40.34
CA PRO A 10 23.50 -31.94 40.61
C PRO A 10 22.34 -32.83 40.15
N GLY A 11 22.67 -33.87 39.38
CA GLY A 11 21.74 -34.94 39.04
C GLY A 11 21.33 -35.73 40.30
N ASN A 12 20.04 -36.06 40.40
CA ASN A 12 19.53 -36.97 41.43
C ASN A 12 18.99 -38.26 40.75
N PRO A 13 19.17 -39.45 41.36
CA PRO A 13 19.12 -40.72 40.65
C PRO A 13 17.72 -41.31 40.53
N ARG A 14 17.57 -42.08 39.45
CA ARG A 14 16.57 -43.09 39.09
C ARG A 14 15.50 -43.43 40.15
N ARG A 15 14.23 -43.28 39.75
CA ARG A 15 13.13 -44.13 40.23
C ARG A 15 12.44 -44.82 39.05
N SER A 16 12.57 -46.14 39.02
CA SER A 16 11.81 -47.07 38.20
C SER A 16 10.35 -47.09 38.62
N GLY A 17 9.44 -46.96 37.67
CA GLY A 17 8.00 -47.16 37.86
C GLY A 17 7.30 -47.29 36.51
N GLY A 18 6.96 -48.53 36.14
CA GLY A 18 6.18 -48.83 34.94
C GLY A 18 4.70 -48.43 35.11
N GLY A 19 4.08 -47.95 34.02
CA GLY A 19 2.66 -47.65 33.99
C GLY A 19 2.18 -46.93 32.72
N ARG A 20 1.61 -47.74 31.81
CA ARG A 20 0.49 -47.45 30.89
C ARG A 20 0.49 -46.18 30.01
N GLY A 21 0.68 -46.41 28.71
CA GLY A 21 -0.26 -46.03 27.64
C GLY A 21 -0.95 -44.69 27.74
N GLY A 22 -0.29 -43.66 27.23
CA GLY A 22 -0.90 -42.45 26.70
C GLY A 22 0.08 -41.88 25.70
N ASP A 23 -0.36 -41.65 24.47
CA ASP A 23 0.43 -41.00 23.42
C ASP A 23 0.94 -39.66 23.94
N ARG A 24 2.13 -39.66 24.53
CA ARG A 24 2.89 -38.46 24.79
C ARG A 24 3.28 -37.97 23.41
N VAL A 25 2.59 -36.94 22.93
CA VAL A 25 3.12 -36.07 21.90
C VAL A 25 4.49 -35.63 22.42
N MET A 26 5.53 -36.31 21.97
CA MET A 26 6.91 -35.99 22.28
C MET A 26 7.17 -34.67 21.57
N VAL A 27 6.83 -33.57 22.24
CA VAL A 27 7.32 -32.26 21.84
C VAL A 27 8.84 -32.38 21.86
N PRO A 28 9.54 -32.20 20.73
CA PRO A 28 10.99 -32.23 20.70
C PRO A 28 11.52 -31.27 21.78
N GLU A 29 12.57 -31.66 22.51
CA GLU A 29 13.20 -30.76 23.46
C GLU A 29 13.53 -29.44 22.74
N ALA A 30 13.06 -28.33 23.30
CA ALA A 30 13.28 -27.04 22.69
C ALA A 30 14.77 -26.71 22.77
N ASP A 31 15.46 -26.73 21.62
CA ASP A 31 16.80 -26.17 21.51
C ASP A 31 16.71 -24.66 21.75
N PHE A 32 17.10 -24.24 22.96
CA PHE A 32 17.13 -22.83 23.34
C PHE A 32 18.36 -22.16 22.72
N GLU A 33 18.31 -21.88 21.42
CA GLU A 33 19.18 -20.87 20.81
C GLU A 33 18.88 -19.50 21.45
N SER A 34 19.94 -18.82 21.90
CA SER A 34 19.92 -17.62 22.77
C SER A 34 18.78 -16.63 22.47
N TYR A 35 18.16 -16.08 23.53
CA TYR A 35 17.10 -15.05 23.46
C TYR A 35 17.48 -13.84 22.59
N TYR A 36 18.77 -13.48 22.51
CA TYR A 36 19.28 -12.26 21.89
C TYR A 36 19.28 -12.24 20.35
N GLY A 37 18.88 -13.33 19.68
CA GLY A 37 18.79 -13.41 18.22
C GLY A 37 17.38 -13.64 17.68
N ARG A 38 16.37 -13.76 18.55
CA ARG A 38 14.98 -14.04 18.12
C ARG A 38 14.22 -12.75 17.80
N GLN A 39 13.25 -12.89 16.90
CA GLN A 39 12.33 -11.81 16.51
C GLN A 39 11.54 -11.32 17.73
N ILE A 40 11.61 -10.02 18.00
CA ILE A 40 10.83 -9.37 19.07
C ILE A 40 9.43 -9.02 18.57
N VAL A 41 9.36 -8.51 17.34
CA VAL A 41 8.09 -8.24 16.64
C VAL A 41 7.86 -9.38 15.65
N LYS A 42 6.69 -10.01 15.72
CA LYS A 42 6.32 -11.05 14.76
C LYS A 42 6.17 -10.41 13.36
N PRO A 43 6.89 -10.89 12.33
CA PRO A 43 6.68 -10.45 10.97
C PRO A 43 5.23 -10.65 10.56
N ALA A 44 4.67 -9.68 9.83
CA ALA A 44 3.30 -9.77 9.35
C ALA A 44 3.14 -11.04 8.47
N PRO A 45 2.09 -11.84 8.67
CA PRO A 45 1.88 -13.09 7.93
C PRO A 45 1.34 -12.85 6.50
N TRP A 46 1.39 -11.60 6.04
CA TRP A 46 0.79 -11.16 4.79
C TRP A 46 1.52 -11.74 3.59
N GLU A 47 0.78 -12.14 2.56
CA GLU A 47 1.36 -12.55 1.29
C GLU A 47 1.61 -11.35 0.36
N HIS A 48 2.16 -11.60 -0.83
CA HIS A 48 2.44 -10.56 -1.83
C HIS A 48 1.17 -9.81 -2.28
N ASP A 49 -0.02 -10.39 -2.05
CA ASP A 49 -1.33 -9.82 -2.34
C ASP A 49 -1.55 -8.46 -1.68
N ILE A 50 -0.99 -8.25 -0.49
CA ILE A 50 -1.12 -6.95 0.18
C ILE A 50 -0.42 -5.86 -0.61
N ALA A 51 0.77 -6.11 -1.15
CA ALA A 51 1.45 -5.11 -1.98
C ALA A 51 0.66 -4.78 -3.25
N ILE A 52 -0.01 -5.77 -3.84
CA ILE A 52 -0.93 -5.58 -4.97
C ILE A 52 -2.13 -4.73 -4.54
N TYR A 53 -2.74 -5.02 -3.40
CA TYR A 53 -3.82 -4.24 -2.81
C TYR A 53 -3.43 -2.78 -2.56
N LEU A 54 -2.25 -2.54 -1.97
CA LEU A 54 -1.70 -1.20 -1.71
C LEU A 54 -1.52 -0.40 -3.00
N PHE A 55 -0.96 -1.03 -4.03
CA PHE A 55 -0.74 -0.40 -5.34
C PHE A 55 -2.06 -0.11 -6.05
N THR A 56 -2.89 -1.12 -6.24
CA THR A 56 -4.14 -1.01 -7.00
C THR A 56 -5.18 -0.14 -6.29
N GLY A 57 -5.22 -0.12 -4.96
CA GLY A 57 -6.03 0.83 -4.19
C GLY A 57 -5.61 2.28 -4.44
N GLY A 58 -4.29 2.55 -4.51
CA GLY A 58 -3.74 3.85 -4.90
C GLY A 58 -4.11 4.24 -6.34
N VAL A 59 -3.94 3.32 -7.30
CA VAL A 59 -4.32 3.55 -8.71
C VAL A 59 -5.82 3.82 -8.83
N ALA A 60 -6.66 3.12 -8.06
CA ALA A 60 -8.11 3.32 -8.04
C ALA A 60 -8.45 4.76 -7.61
N ALA A 61 -7.90 5.18 -6.47
CA ALA A 61 -8.06 6.52 -5.93
C ALA A 61 -7.63 7.61 -6.91
N GLY A 62 -6.37 7.59 -7.34
CA GLY A 62 -5.83 8.62 -8.23
C GLY A 62 -6.56 8.66 -9.57
N SER A 63 -7.05 7.52 -10.07
CA SER A 63 -7.82 7.47 -11.31
C SER A 63 -9.21 8.07 -11.15
N SER A 64 -9.87 7.90 -10.00
CA SER A 64 -11.14 8.59 -9.70
C SER A 64 -10.97 10.11 -9.68
N LEU A 65 -9.88 10.61 -9.06
CA LEU A 65 -9.57 12.04 -9.04
C LEU A 65 -9.28 12.59 -10.44
N LEU A 66 -8.44 11.89 -11.21
CA LEU A 66 -8.11 12.24 -12.59
C LEU A 66 -9.34 12.19 -13.51
N ALA A 67 -10.23 11.22 -13.32
CA ALA A 67 -11.49 11.10 -14.05
C ALA A 67 -12.40 12.29 -13.84
N ALA A 68 -12.57 12.75 -12.59
CA ALA A 68 -13.37 13.93 -12.30
C ALA A 68 -12.77 15.18 -12.95
N GLY A 69 -11.46 15.39 -12.85
CA GLY A 69 -10.77 16.49 -13.54
C GLY A 69 -10.98 16.44 -15.06
N ALA A 70 -10.90 15.25 -15.67
CA ALA A 70 -11.16 15.06 -17.09
C ALA A 70 -12.63 15.35 -17.46
N ASP A 71 -13.60 14.96 -16.63
CA ASP A 71 -15.02 15.24 -16.83
C ASP A 71 -15.35 16.74 -16.72
N LEU A 72 -14.77 17.43 -15.73
CA LEU A 72 -14.96 18.86 -15.52
C LEU A 72 -14.36 19.69 -16.66
N THR A 73 -13.36 19.16 -17.35
CA THR A 73 -12.60 19.88 -18.38
C THR A 73 -12.83 19.38 -19.81
N GLY A 74 -13.86 18.56 -20.03
CA GLY A 74 -14.27 18.15 -21.37
C GLY A 74 -13.31 17.19 -22.08
N ARG A 75 -12.67 16.28 -21.34
CA ARG A 75 -11.72 15.27 -21.86
C ARG A 75 -12.32 13.86 -21.79
N PRO A 76 -13.22 13.48 -22.71
CA PRO A 76 -14.02 12.26 -22.61
C PRO A 76 -13.20 10.96 -22.69
N ALA A 77 -12.14 10.92 -23.50
CA ALA A 77 -11.31 9.72 -23.61
C ALA A 77 -10.48 9.51 -22.34
N LEU A 78 -9.88 10.57 -21.78
CA LEU A 78 -9.17 10.48 -20.51
C LEU A 78 -10.11 10.13 -19.36
N ARG A 79 -11.30 10.75 -19.31
CA ARG A 79 -12.34 10.45 -18.30
C ARG A 79 -12.69 8.97 -18.31
N ARG A 80 -12.91 8.40 -19.49
CA ARG A 80 -13.26 6.99 -19.67
C ARG A 80 -12.15 6.05 -19.21
N VAL A 81 -10.91 6.29 -19.66
CA VAL A 81 -9.74 5.51 -19.24
C VAL A 81 -9.60 5.54 -17.72
N ALA A 82 -9.73 6.71 -17.11
CA ALA A 82 -9.58 6.88 -15.69
C ALA A 82 -10.75 6.26 -14.88
N ARG A 83 -12.00 6.31 -15.37
CA ARG A 83 -13.14 5.64 -14.72
C ARG A 83 -13.03 4.11 -14.76
N PHE A 84 -12.67 3.55 -15.92
CA PHE A 84 -12.43 2.11 -16.01
C PHE A 84 -11.20 1.68 -15.22
N GLY A 85 -10.12 2.47 -15.29
CA GLY A 85 -8.92 2.29 -14.49
C GLY A 85 -9.20 2.28 -12.99
N SER A 86 -10.06 3.19 -12.53
CA SER A 86 -10.52 3.26 -11.15
C SER A 86 -11.25 1.98 -10.72
N LEU A 87 -12.31 1.61 -11.45
CA LEU A 87 -13.11 0.43 -11.12
C LEU A 87 -12.30 -0.86 -11.20
N THR A 88 -11.51 -1.04 -12.26
CA THR A 88 -10.70 -2.26 -12.43
C THR A 88 -9.66 -2.40 -11.32
N SER A 89 -8.94 -1.31 -10.99
CA SER A 89 -7.97 -1.33 -9.91
C SER A 89 -8.63 -1.56 -8.55
N LEU A 90 -9.80 -0.98 -8.32
CA LEU A 90 -10.57 -1.21 -7.09
C LEU A 90 -11.00 -2.68 -6.97
N LEU A 91 -11.49 -3.29 -8.04
CA LEU A 91 -11.89 -4.70 -8.04
C LEU A 91 -10.70 -5.63 -7.78
N VAL A 92 -9.53 -5.34 -8.36
CA VAL A 92 -8.30 -6.09 -8.07
C VAL A 92 -7.89 -5.88 -6.60
N SER A 93 -7.95 -4.66 -6.09
CA SER A 93 -7.62 -4.32 -4.71
C SER A 93 -8.51 -5.07 -3.71
N VAL A 94 -9.83 -5.02 -3.91
CA VAL A 94 -10.80 -5.73 -3.07
C VAL A 94 -10.64 -7.25 -3.21
N GLY A 95 -10.39 -7.76 -4.41
CA GLY A 95 -10.14 -9.18 -4.66
C GLY A 95 -8.92 -9.70 -3.90
N ALA A 96 -7.79 -8.98 -3.99
CA ALA A 96 -6.57 -9.30 -3.26
C ALA A 96 -6.78 -9.24 -1.75
N LEU A 97 -7.50 -8.23 -1.25
CA LEU A 97 -7.85 -8.12 0.17
C LEU A 97 -8.72 -9.29 0.65
N VAL A 98 -9.76 -9.65 -0.11
CA VAL A 98 -10.67 -10.75 0.23
C VAL A 98 -9.96 -12.11 0.22
N HIS A 99 -9.02 -12.31 -0.71
CA HIS A 99 -8.18 -13.51 -0.75
C HIS A 99 -7.31 -13.61 0.53
N ASP A 100 -6.62 -12.51 0.90
CA ASP A 100 -5.81 -12.45 2.12
C ASP A 100 -6.64 -12.66 3.41
N LEU A 101 -7.91 -12.22 3.44
CA LEU A 101 -8.80 -12.43 4.60
C LEU A 101 -9.14 -13.90 4.89
N GLY A 102 -9.04 -14.80 3.91
CA GLY A 102 -9.36 -16.23 4.02
C GLY A 102 -10.83 -16.60 4.33
N LYS A 103 -11.64 -15.67 4.89
CA LYS A 103 -13.07 -15.84 5.18
C LYS A 103 -13.87 -14.60 4.76
N PRO A 104 -14.32 -14.53 3.49
CA PRO A 104 -14.98 -13.36 2.90
C PRO A 104 -16.23 -12.88 3.65
N SER A 105 -16.99 -13.81 4.24
CA SER A 105 -18.21 -13.49 5.00
C SER A 105 -17.97 -12.60 6.23
N ARG A 106 -16.72 -12.51 6.71
CA ARG A 106 -16.35 -11.65 7.84
C ARG A 106 -16.19 -10.18 7.47
N PHE A 107 -16.11 -9.84 6.18
CA PHE A 107 -16.04 -8.45 5.76
C PHE A 107 -17.23 -7.63 6.28
N LEU A 108 -18.44 -8.21 6.25
CA LEU A 108 -19.65 -7.55 6.78
C LEU A 108 -19.57 -7.28 8.28
N ASN A 109 -18.74 -8.02 9.04
CA ASN A 109 -18.53 -7.73 10.46
C ASN A 109 -17.71 -6.45 10.66
N MET A 110 -16.85 -6.07 9.70
CA MET A 110 -16.06 -4.84 9.76
C MET A 110 -16.93 -3.59 9.58
N LEU A 111 -18.09 -3.72 8.92
CA LEU A 111 -19.05 -2.63 8.70
C LEU A 111 -20.01 -2.40 9.87
N ARG A 112 -19.92 -3.18 10.96
CA ARG A 112 -20.83 -3.04 12.10
C ARG A 112 -20.42 -1.95 13.08
N VAL A 113 -19.13 -1.63 13.17
CA VAL A 113 -18.60 -0.69 14.16
C VAL A 113 -17.64 0.28 13.48
N ALA A 114 -17.92 1.58 13.63
CA ALA A 114 -16.97 2.63 13.28
C ALA A 114 -16.01 2.86 14.45
N LYS A 115 -14.72 2.57 14.24
CA LYS A 115 -13.65 2.83 15.21
C LYS A 115 -12.67 3.85 14.63
N PRO A 116 -12.82 5.15 14.92
CA PRO A 116 -11.98 6.21 14.37
C PRO A 116 -10.48 6.05 14.68
N THR A 117 -10.15 5.37 15.79
CA THR A 117 -8.77 5.08 16.21
C THR A 117 -8.13 3.88 15.50
N SER A 118 -8.87 3.19 14.63
CA SER A 118 -8.35 2.03 13.87
C SER A 118 -8.29 2.36 12.38
N PRO A 119 -7.09 2.48 11.78
CA PRO A 119 -6.94 2.71 10.35
C PRO A 119 -7.66 1.67 9.48
N MET A 120 -7.76 0.43 9.95
CA MET A 120 -8.48 -0.65 9.25
C MET A 120 -10.00 -0.39 9.19
N SER A 121 -10.59 0.07 10.30
CA SER A 121 -12.02 0.43 10.35
C SER A 121 -12.31 1.64 9.47
N VAL A 122 -11.51 2.70 9.62
CA VAL A 122 -11.61 3.92 8.80
C VAL A 122 -11.46 3.59 7.31
N GLY A 123 -10.48 2.76 6.94
CA GLY A 123 -10.27 2.29 5.58
C GLY A 123 -11.47 1.55 5.00
N THR A 124 -12.13 0.70 5.79
CA THR A 124 -13.33 -0.02 5.35
C THR A 124 -14.47 0.95 5.03
N TRP A 125 -14.72 1.94 5.89
CA TRP A 125 -15.75 2.95 5.64
C TRP A 125 -15.44 3.84 4.43
N ILE A 126 -14.17 4.24 4.26
CA ILE A 126 -13.72 4.99 3.09
C ILE A 126 -13.95 4.19 1.81
N LEU A 127 -13.56 2.91 1.78
CA LEU A 127 -13.75 2.04 0.62
C LEU A 127 -15.23 1.76 0.32
N SER A 128 -16.04 1.53 1.36
CA SER A 128 -17.49 1.34 1.21
C SER A 128 -18.20 2.56 0.67
N LEU A 129 -17.70 3.76 0.96
CA LEU A 129 -18.18 4.97 0.33
C LEU A 129 -17.65 5.07 -1.11
N HIS A 130 -16.35 4.91 -1.34
CA HIS A 130 -15.73 5.10 -2.65
C HIS A 130 -16.26 4.14 -3.72
N GLY A 131 -16.38 2.86 -3.39
CA GLY A 131 -16.59 1.78 -4.35
C GLY A 131 -17.89 1.88 -5.17
N PRO A 132 -19.06 2.07 -4.53
CA PRO A 132 -20.31 2.25 -5.25
C PRO A 132 -20.27 3.42 -6.23
N PHE A 133 -19.68 4.56 -5.85
CA PHE A 133 -19.60 5.74 -6.71
C PHE A 133 -18.60 5.56 -7.87
N ALA A 134 -17.45 4.92 -7.62
CA ALA A 134 -16.54 4.52 -8.69
C ALA A 134 -17.22 3.56 -9.69
N GLY A 135 -18.01 2.61 -9.17
CA GLY A 135 -18.82 1.69 -9.97
C GLY A 135 -19.87 2.40 -10.83
N VAL A 136 -20.69 3.26 -10.23
CA VAL A 136 -21.71 4.04 -10.98
C VAL A 136 -21.07 4.88 -12.06
N ALA A 137 -19.96 5.57 -11.76
CA ALA A 137 -19.24 6.37 -12.75
C ALA A 137 -18.73 5.53 -13.93
N ALA A 138 -18.16 4.35 -13.68
CA ALA A 138 -17.68 3.46 -14.73
C ALA A 138 -18.82 2.82 -15.55
N VAL A 139 -19.90 2.39 -14.90
CA VAL A 139 -21.08 1.84 -15.59
C VAL A 139 -21.75 2.92 -16.45
N ALA A 140 -21.71 4.20 -16.02
CA ALA A 140 -22.18 5.32 -16.84
C ALA A 140 -21.39 5.48 -18.15
N GLU A 141 -20.10 5.12 -18.19
CA GLU A 141 -19.35 5.08 -19.46
C GLU A 141 -19.85 3.99 -20.39
N ILE A 142 -20.16 2.80 -19.86
CA ILE A 142 -20.73 1.69 -20.65
C ILE A 142 -22.09 2.10 -21.20
N ALA A 143 -22.95 2.68 -20.36
CA ALA A 143 -24.26 3.18 -20.78
C ALA A 143 -24.16 4.27 -21.84
N ALA A 144 -23.11 5.11 -21.81
CA ALA A 144 -22.90 6.15 -22.80
C ALA A 144 -22.55 5.57 -24.19
N MET A 145 -21.97 4.38 -24.25
CA MET A 145 -21.63 3.66 -25.48
C MET A 145 -22.83 2.92 -26.10
N LEU A 146 -23.92 2.70 -25.36
CA LEU A 146 -25.09 2.01 -25.87
C LEU A 146 -25.77 2.79 -27.02
N PRO A 147 -26.50 2.12 -27.93
CA PRO A 147 -27.25 2.81 -28.97
C PRO A 147 -28.34 3.72 -28.38
N ALA A 148 -28.66 4.84 -29.05
CA ALA A 148 -29.58 5.86 -28.53
C ALA A 148 -30.96 5.31 -28.11
N ARG A 149 -31.47 4.29 -28.81
CA ARG A 149 -32.74 3.61 -28.48
C ARG A 149 -32.77 2.98 -27.08
N TRP A 150 -31.61 2.61 -26.53
CA TRP A 150 -31.46 1.99 -25.19
C TRP A 150 -31.25 3.03 -24.08
N LYS A 151 -31.02 4.31 -24.42
CA LYS A 151 -30.75 5.40 -23.45
C LYS A 151 -32.04 5.99 -22.86
N ARG A 152 -32.96 5.13 -22.42
CA ARG A 152 -34.27 5.52 -21.86
C ARG A 152 -34.44 4.96 -20.45
N GLY A 153 -35.40 5.52 -19.71
CA GLY A 153 -35.74 5.10 -18.35
C GLY A 153 -34.51 5.02 -17.41
N PRO A 154 -34.21 3.86 -16.81
CA PRO A 154 -33.13 3.71 -15.83
C PRO A 154 -31.74 4.03 -16.39
N VAL A 155 -31.50 3.79 -17.69
CA VAL A 155 -30.22 4.12 -18.33
C VAL A 155 -29.99 5.63 -18.38
N ARG A 156 -31.05 6.42 -18.59
CA ARG A 156 -30.96 7.89 -18.58
C ARG A 156 -30.63 8.42 -17.20
N LEU A 157 -31.22 7.83 -16.15
CA LEU A 157 -30.89 8.16 -14.76
C LEU A 157 -29.42 7.84 -14.46
N LEU A 158 -28.94 6.66 -14.86
CA LEU A 158 -27.55 6.26 -14.65
C LEU A 158 -26.56 7.18 -15.37
N LEU A 159 -26.87 7.62 -16.60
CA LEU A 159 -26.08 8.63 -17.31
C LEU A 159 -26.04 9.97 -16.57
N ALA A 160 -27.17 10.41 -16.00
CA ALA A 160 -27.24 11.63 -15.22
C ALA A 160 -26.45 11.53 -13.89
N LEU A 161 -26.42 10.35 -13.27
CA LEU A 161 -25.69 10.10 -12.02
C LEU A 161 -24.18 9.91 -12.22
N GLY A 162 -23.71 9.63 -13.44
CA GLY A 162 -22.29 9.35 -13.70
C GLY A 162 -21.33 10.47 -13.28
N ARG A 163 -21.68 11.74 -13.53
CA ARG A 163 -20.86 12.90 -13.12
C ARG A 163 -20.90 13.14 -11.61
N PRO A 164 -22.06 13.25 -10.94
CA PRO A 164 -22.13 13.31 -9.48
C PRO A 164 -21.37 12.17 -8.79
N ALA A 165 -21.54 10.94 -9.25
CA ALA A 165 -20.82 9.79 -8.71
C ALA A 165 -19.31 9.92 -8.91
N GLY A 166 -18.86 10.36 -10.08
CA GLY A 166 -17.44 10.66 -10.32
C GLY A 166 -16.88 11.73 -9.37
N ILE A 167 -17.65 12.76 -9.04
CA ILE A 167 -17.24 13.80 -8.08
C ILE A 167 -17.12 13.23 -6.67
N VAL A 168 -18.08 12.42 -6.22
CA VAL A 168 -17.99 11.77 -4.90
C VAL A 168 -16.80 10.80 -4.85
N GLY A 169 -16.56 10.05 -5.94
CA GLY A 169 -15.37 9.21 -6.10
C GLY A 169 -14.06 10.00 -6.00
N ALA A 170 -14.02 11.22 -6.56
CA ALA A 170 -12.86 12.10 -6.45
C ALA A 170 -12.68 12.71 -5.06
N LEU A 171 -13.76 13.08 -4.37
CA LEU A 171 -13.69 13.59 -2.98
C LEU A 171 -13.19 12.52 -2.00
N THR A 172 -13.52 11.26 -2.26
CA THR A 172 -13.08 10.11 -1.44
C THR A 172 -11.71 9.58 -1.86
N ALA A 173 -11.14 10.00 -2.99
CA ALA A 173 -9.86 9.50 -3.47
C ALA A 173 -8.67 9.81 -2.55
N PRO A 174 -8.44 11.06 -2.08
CA PRO A 174 -7.31 11.35 -1.19
C PRO A 174 -7.26 10.46 0.08
N PRO A 175 -8.37 10.26 0.83
CA PRO A 175 -8.33 9.35 1.96
C PRO A 175 -8.10 7.89 1.55
N VAL A 176 -8.63 7.40 0.41
CA VAL A 176 -8.32 6.06 -0.14
C VAL A 176 -6.82 5.90 -0.43
N ALA A 177 -6.18 6.92 -1.01
CA ALA A 177 -4.76 6.87 -1.33
C ALA A 177 -3.88 6.86 -0.05
N ALA A 178 -4.28 7.62 0.97
CA ALA A 178 -3.51 7.82 2.20
C ALA A 178 -3.66 6.70 3.23
N TYR A 179 -4.87 6.17 3.44
CA TYR A 179 -5.16 5.30 4.61
C TYR A 179 -4.32 4.02 4.60
N THR A 180 -3.96 3.50 3.43
CA THR A 180 -3.11 2.31 3.31
C THR A 180 -1.71 2.53 3.88
N GLY A 181 -1.18 3.74 3.73
CA GLY A 181 0.10 4.13 4.32
C GLY A 181 0.00 4.33 5.84
N VAL A 182 -1.11 4.92 6.30
CA VAL A 182 -1.41 5.07 7.73
C VAL A 182 -1.53 3.70 8.39
N LEU A 183 -2.28 2.77 7.78
CA LEU A 183 -2.46 1.40 8.25
C LEU A 183 -1.13 0.68 8.43
N LEU A 184 -0.21 0.84 7.48
CA LEU A 184 1.10 0.22 7.54
C LEU A 184 1.96 0.80 8.68
N SER A 185 1.88 2.12 8.85
CA SER A 185 2.66 2.89 9.81
C SER A 185 2.17 2.79 11.26
N ASP A 186 0.89 2.46 11.45
CA ASP A 186 0.24 2.25 12.74
C ASP A 186 0.53 0.85 13.33
N THR A 187 1.58 0.19 12.85
CA THR A 187 2.02 -1.13 13.34
C THR A 187 3.28 -1.00 14.20
N ALA A 188 3.61 -2.07 14.93
CA ALA A 188 4.88 -2.16 15.66
C ALA A 188 6.09 -2.54 14.79
N THR A 189 5.91 -2.70 13.47
CA THR A 189 7.00 -3.09 12.56
C THR A 189 8.02 -1.94 12.45
N PRO A 190 9.30 -2.17 12.77
CA PRO A 190 10.26 -1.08 12.96
C PRO A 190 10.39 -0.12 11.77
N ALA A 191 10.56 -0.63 10.54
CA ALA A 191 10.71 0.24 9.38
C ALA A 191 9.45 1.05 9.07
N TRP A 192 8.27 0.41 9.11
CA TRP A 192 7.01 1.12 8.85
C TRP A 192 6.71 2.19 9.91
N HIS A 193 6.88 1.84 11.19
CA HIS A 193 6.65 2.77 12.28
C HIS A 193 7.64 3.94 12.28
N SER A 194 8.92 3.69 11.96
CA SER A 194 9.93 4.76 11.90
C SER A 194 9.63 5.82 10.83
N ALA A 195 8.85 5.46 9.81
CA ALA A 195 8.49 6.28 8.67
C ALA A 195 7.03 6.79 8.74
N PHE A 196 6.41 6.78 9.92
CA PHE A 196 4.96 6.97 10.03
C PHE A 196 4.43 8.31 9.52
N LYS A 197 5.27 9.35 9.54
CA LYS A 197 4.91 10.68 9.06
C LYS A 197 4.97 10.76 7.55
N GLU A 198 5.87 10.02 6.91
CA GLU A 198 6.19 10.16 5.50
C GLU A 198 5.51 9.13 4.59
N ILE A 199 5.34 7.87 5.04
CA ILE A 199 4.74 6.79 4.21
C ILE A 199 3.40 7.20 3.57
N PRO A 200 2.43 7.82 4.27
CA PRO A 200 1.18 8.24 3.65
C PRO A 200 1.38 9.18 2.45
N PHE A 201 2.38 10.07 2.51
CA PHE A 201 2.67 11.00 1.43
C PHE A 201 3.40 10.32 0.26
N VAL A 202 4.35 9.41 0.55
CA VAL A 202 4.98 8.56 -0.48
C VAL A 202 3.91 7.76 -1.23
N PHE A 203 2.95 7.21 -0.49
CA PHE A 203 1.86 6.43 -1.06
C PHE A 203 0.90 7.30 -1.90
N CYS A 204 0.55 8.50 -1.45
CA CYS A 204 -0.23 9.45 -2.24
C CYS A 204 0.49 9.92 -3.51
N GLY A 205 1.79 10.27 -3.42
CA GLY A 205 2.60 10.69 -4.55
C GLY A 205 2.71 9.58 -5.60
N SER A 206 3.07 8.37 -5.17
CA SER A 206 3.17 7.20 -6.05
C SER A 206 1.84 6.81 -6.68
N ALA A 207 0.73 6.96 -5.95
CA ALA A 207 -0.62 6.74 -6.49
C ALA A 207 -0.96 7.76 -7.59
N ALA A 208 -0.66 9.04 -7.37
CA ALA A 208 -0.85 10.07 -8.39
C ALA A 208 0.03 9.83 -9.63
N ALA A 209 1.29 9.43 -9.42
CA ALA A 209 2.23 9.05 -10.48
C ALA A 209 1.68 7.90 -11.33
N ALA A 210 1.23 6.82 -10.69
CA ALA A 210 0.70 5.64 -11.35
C ALA A 210 -0.63 5.89 -12.07
N SER A 211 -1.58 6.62 -11.45
CA SER A 211 -2.85 6.96 -12.08
C SER A 211 -2.68 7.92 -13.25
N GLY A 212 -1.77 8.90 -13.14
CA GLY A 212 -1.35 9.72 -14.27
C GLY A 212 -0.73 8.86 -15.37
N GLY A 213 0.13 7.89 -15.00
CA GLY A 213 0.71 6.92 -15.91
C GLY A 213 -0.34 6.06 -16.65
N LEU A 214 -1.38 5.59 -15.97
CA LEU A 214 -2.51 4.90 -16.58
C LEU A 214 -3.24 5.79 -17.59
N GLY A 215 -3.42 7.07 -17.27
CA GLY A 215 -3.95 8.07 -18.20
C GLY A 215 -3.06 8.24 -19.44
N LEU A 216 -1.73 8.31 -19.28
CA LEU A 216 -0.77 8.37 -20.39
C LEU A 216 -0.75 7.09 -21.23
N LEU A 217 -1.04 5.95 -20.61
CA LEU A 217 -1.11 4.64 -21.25
C LEU A 217 -2.40 4.48 -22.05
N GLY A 218 -3.54 4.96 -21.58
CA GLY A 218 -4.84 4.74 -22.24
C GLY A 218 -5.37 5.90 -23.08
N ALA A 219 -5.07 7.16 -22.72
CA ALA A 219 -5.70 8.32 -23.35
C ALA A 219 -4.94 8.81 -24.61
N PRO A 220 -5.64 9.44 -25.58
CA PRO A 220 -4.99 10.16 -26.67
C PRO A 220 -4.10 11.28 -26.16
N VAL A 221 -2.97 11.53 -26.83
CA VAL A 221 -1.99 12.56 -26.44
C VAL A 221 -2.60 13.97 -26.34
N ALA A 222 -3.66 14.24 -27.11
CA ALA A 222 -4.41 15.50 -27.09
C ALA A 222 -5.15 15.74 -25.77
N GLU A 223 -5.63 14.68 -25.12
CA GLU A 223 -6.34 14.77 -23.84
C GLU A 223 -5.41 14.49 -22.64
N ALA A 224 -4.22 13.96 -22.87
CA ALA A 224 -3.30 13.47 -21.83
C ALA A 224 -2.61 14.58 -20.98
N GLY A 225 -2.88 15.86 -21.24
CA GLY A 225 -2.27 16.98 -20.51
C GLY A 225 -2.42 16.89 -18.98
N PRO A 226 -3.64 16.76 -18.44
CA PRO A 226 -3.86 16.60 -17.00
C PRO A 226 -3.22 15.32 -16.44
N ALA A 227 -3.28 14.21 -17.18
CA ALA A 227 -2.65 12.94 -16.79
C ALA A 227 -1.12 13.09 -16.64
N ARG A 228 -0.49 13.83 -17.55
CA ARG A 228 0.94 14.16 -17.49
C ARG A 228 1.29 15.02 -16.29
N ALA A 229 0.52 16.07 -16.03
CA ALA A 229 0.73 16.95 -14.89
C ALA A 229 0.58 16.17 -13.57
N PHE A 230 -0.45 15.33 -13.48
CA PHE A 230 -0.70 14.48 -12.32
C PHE A 230 0.41 13.43 -12.12
N ALA A 231 0.86 12.80 -13.21
CA ALA A 231 1.97 11.86 -13.21
C ALA A 231 3.27 12.48 -12.69
N VAL A 232 3.67 13.62 -13.27
CA VAL A 232 4.93 14.31 -12.93
C VAL A 232 4.85 14.92 -11.54
N GLY A 233 3.73 15.55 -11.17
CA GLY A 233 3.52 16.08 -9.82
C GLY A 233 3.57 14.98 -8.76
N GLY A 234 2.90 13.85 -9.03
CA GLY A 234 2.96 12.66 -8.18
C GLY A 234 4.38 12.12 -8.02
N ALA A 235 5.13 11.99 -9.12
CA ALA A 235 6.52 11.53 -9.11
C ALA A 235 7.43 12.47 -8.29
N LEU A 236 7.25 13.80 -8.41
CA LEU A 236 8.01 14.77 -7.61
C LEU A 236 7.70 14.63 -6.12
N VAL A 237 6.43 14.51 -5.75
CA VAL A 237 6.01 14.32 -4.36
C VAL A 237 6.54 12.99 -3.81
N GLU A 238 6.41 11.90 -4.57
CA GLU A 238 6.95 10.58 -4.20
C GLU A 238 8.45 10.67 -3.92
N LEU A 239 9.24 11.16 -4.88
CA LEU A 239 10.71 11.24 -4.74
C LEU A 239 11.15 12.16 -3.60
N ALA A 240 10.47 13.29 -3.39
CA ALA A 240 10.79 14.22 -2.31
C ALA A 240 10.47 13.63 -0.94
N THR A 241 9.29 13.00 -0.81
CA THR A 241 8.85 12.41 0.46
C THR A 241 9.58 11.10 0.77
N GLU A 242 9.99 10.33 -0.24
CA GLU A 242 10.85 9.16 -0.09
C GLU A 242 12.23 9.56 0.45
N GLN A 243 12.82 10.64 -0.08
CA GLN A 243 14.08 11.16 0.47
C GLN A 243 13.93 11.65 1.91
N GLN A 244 12.81 12.29 2.25
CA GLN A 244 12.52 12.72 3.62
C GLN A 244 12.32 11.52 4.54
N MET A 245 11.65 10.48 4.06
CA MET A 245 11.42 9.22 4.75
C MET A 245 12.75 8.51 5.09
N GLU A 246 13.64 8.34 4.12
CA GLU A 246 14.95 7.71 4.37
C GLU A 246 15.75 8.45 5.44
N LYS A 247 15.68 9.79 5.47
CA LYS A 247 16.35 10.62 6.47
C LYS A 247 15.71 10.51 7.87
N SER A 248 14.40 10.30 7.97
CA SER A 248 13.69 10.24 9.26
C SER A 248 13.77 8.87 9.94
N MET A 249 14.00 7.80 9.18
CA MET A 249 13.94 6.42 9.65
C MET A 249 15.10 5.95 10.55
N GLY A 250 16.21 6.69 10.60
CA GLY A 250 17.40 6.29 11.35
C GLY A 250 17.93 4.91 10.90
N LEU A 251 18.22 4.02 11.86
CA LEU A 251 18.76 2.69 11.58
C LEU A 251 17.87 1.84 10.65
N SER A 252 16.55 1.98 10.75
CA SER A 252 15.62 1.19 9.94
C SER A 252 15.70 1.52 8.43
N ALA A 253 16.26 2.66 8.05
CA ALA A 253 16.49 3.04 6.65
C ALA A 253 17.40 2.03 5.92
N GLU A 254 18.29 1.35 6.65
CA GLU A 254 19.18 0.31 6.11
C GLU A 254 18.39 -0.79 5.36
N THR A 255 17.19 -1.12 5.85
CA THR A 255 16.32 -2.13 5.24
C THR A 255 15.81 -1.73 3.85
N LEU A 256 15.72 -0.43 3.54
CA LEU A 256 15.35 0.08 2.22
C LEU A 256 16.49 0.01 1.20
N HIS A 257 17.73 -0.24 1.64
CA HIS A 257 18.90 -0.28 0.76
C HIS A 257 19.48 -1.68 0.55
N GLN A 258 19.16 -2.62 1.44
CA GLN A 258 19.71 -3.97 1.41
C GLN A 258 18.78 -4.99 0.71
N GLY A 259 19.39 -6.06 0.18
CA GLY A 259 18.69 -7.24 -0.31
C GLY A 259 17.65 -6.98 -1.41
N ARG A 260 16.50 -7.64 -1.31
CA ARG A 260 15.36 -7.47 -2.22
C ARG A 260 14.70 -6.08 -2.10
N PRO A 261 14.40 -5.53 -0.90
CA PRO A 261 13.83 -4.19 -0.79
C PRO A 261 14.69 -3.13 -1.50
N GLY A 262 16.00 -3.14 -1.29
CA GLY A 262 16.89 -2.17 -1.93
C GLY A 262 17.00 -2.26 -3.44
N ARG A 263 16.76 -3.44 -4.04
CA ARG A 263 16.63 -3.56 -5.50
C ARG A 263 15.32 -2.96 -5.99
N LEU A 264 14.22 -3.16 -5.25
CA LEU A 264 12.91 -2.62 -5.58
C LEU A 264 12.87 -1.09 -5.45
N MET A 265 13.44 -0.52 -4.38
CA MET A 265 13.51 0.93 -4.21
C MET A 265 14.35 1.61 -5.30
N ARG A 266 15.50 1.02 -5.66
CA ARG A 266 16.31 1.52 -6.80
C ARG A 266 15.58 1.43 -8.13
N ALA A 267 14.90 0.32 -8.38
CA ALA A 267 14.09 0.14 -9.59
C ALA A 267 12.95 1.15 -9.62
N SER A 268 12.26 1.37 -8.50
CA SER A 268 11.21 2.38 -8.38
C SER A 268 11.74 3.76 -8.75
N LYS A 269 12.79 4.23 -8.09
CA LYS A 269 13.39 5.53 -8.34
C LYS A 269 13.78 5.72 -9.81
N ALA A 270 14.41 4.72 -10.42
CA ALA A 270 14.79 4.75 -11.83
C ALA A 270 13.56 4.82 -12.75
N LEU A 271 12.56 3.98 -12.51
CA LEU A 271 11.33 3.91 -13.31
C LEU A 271 10.48 5.18 -13.17
N THR A 272 10.35 5.72 -11.96
CA THR A 272 9.61 6.94 -11.68
C THR A 272 10.27 8.16 -12.32
N VAL A 273 11.60 8.30 -12.20
CA VAL A 273 12.35 9.39 -12.86
C VAL A 273 12.28 9.25 -14.38
N ALA A 274 12.59 8.08 -14.93
CA ALA A 274 12.57 7.85 -16.38
C ALA A 274 11.16 8.03 -16.95
N GLY A 275 10.13 7.53 -16.25
CA GLY A 275 8.74 7.69 -16.62
C GLY A 275 8.28 9.14 -16.56
N ALA A 276 8.68 9.92 -15.55
CA ALA A 276 8.35 11.34 -15.47
C ALA A 276 9.01 12.17 -16.58
N LEU A 277 10.31 11.93 -16.84
CA LEU A 277 11.03 12.58 -17.94
C LEU A 277 10.46 12.17 -19.31
N GLY A 278 10.19 10.89 -19.49
CA GLY A 278 9.54 10.36 -20.69
C GLY A 278 8.14 10.92 -20.90
N ALA A 279 7.36 11.11 -19.82
CA ALA A 279 6.05 11.74 -19.89
C ALA A 279 6.14 13.20 -20.37
N LEU A 280 7.17 13.93 -19.93
CA LEU A 280 7.46 15.29 -20.37
C LEU A 280 7.96 15.37 -21.82
N ALA A 281 8.78 14.41 -22.27
CA ALA A 281 9.28 14.37 -23.65
C ALA A 281 8.26 13.83 -24.65
N GLY A 282 7.43 12.87 -24.22
CA GLY A 282 6.43 12.17 -25.04
C GLY A 282 5.17 12.96 -25.36
N ARG A 283 5.19 14.31 -25.29
CA ARG A 283 3.95 15.11 -25.39
C ARG A 283 3.18 14.92 -26.69
N ARG A 284 3.92 14.63 -27.76
CA ARG A 284 3.41 14.47 -29.13
C ARG A 284 3.51 13.02 -29.63
N ASN A 285 4.17 12.13 -28.89
CA ASN A 285 4.41 10.75 -29.31
C ASN A 285 3.65 9.77 -28.42
N ARG A 286 2.68 9.07 -29.01
CA ARG A 286 1.80 8.12 -28.31
C ARG A 286 2.56 6.96 -27.67
N VAL A 287 3.58 6.44 -28.35
CA VAL A 287 4.39 5.30 -27.86
C VAL A 287 5.21 5.74 -26.66
N VAL A 288 5.91 6.88 -26.76
CA VAL A 288 6.71 7.42 -25.64
C VAL A 288 5.81 7.71 -24.45
N SER A 289 4.63 8.32 -24.66
CA SER A 289 3.64 8.55 -23.60
C SER A 289 3.19 7.24 -22.94
N ALA A 290 2.89 6.20 -23.72
CA ALA A 290 2.44 4.93 -23.19
C ALA A 290 3.53 4.20 -22.38
N VAL A 291 4.76 4.12 -22.91
CA VAL A 291 5.91 3.51 -22.24
C VAL A 291 6.23 4.25 -20.94
N SER A 292 6.17 5.59 -20.96
CA SER A 292 6.37 6.42 -19.77
C SER A 292 5.30 6.15 -18.71
N GLY A 293 4.05 6.00 -19.15
CA GLY A 293 2.93 5.64 -18.28
C GLY A 293 3.10 4.27 -17.63
N ALA A 294 3.53 3.26 -18.41
CA ALA A 294 3.83 1.93 -17.90
C ALA A 294 5.00 1.95 -16.90
N ALA A 295 6.06 2.73 -17.19
CA ALA A 295 7.19 2.91 -16.29
C ALA A 295 6.77 3.51 -14.94
N LEU A 296 5.93 4.55 -14.94
CA LEU A 296 5.40 5.16 -13.71
C LEU A 296 4.55 4.18 -12.89
N MET A 297 3.70 3.39 -13.55
CA MET A 297 2.91 2.35 -12.87
C MET A 297 3.81 1.27 -12.25
N ALA A 298 4.83 0.81 -13.00
CA ALA A 298 5.81 -0.15 -12.50
C ALA A 298 6.65 0.41 -11.35
N GLY A 299 7.05 1.69 -11.43
CA GLY A 299 7.77 2.39 -10.36
C GLY A 299 6.97 2.42 -9.06
N SER A 300 5.71 2.84 -9.13
CA SER A 300 4.79 2.84 -7.98
C SER A 300 4.60 1.43 -7.38
N LEU A 301 4.44 0.40 -8.20
CA LEU A 301 4.36 -0.99 -7.72
C LEU A 301 5.66 -1.40 -7.00
N CYS A 302 6.83 -1.07 -7.56
CA CYS A 302 8.12 -1.29 -6.93
C CYS A 302 8.25 -0.54 -5.58
N THR A 303 7.73 0.69 -5.47
CA THR A 303 7.68 1.43 -4.19
C THR A 303 6.87 0.66 -3.15
N ARG A 304 5.65 0.18 -3.51
CA ARG A 304 4.80 -0.56 -2.56
C ARG A 304 5.44 -1.87 -2.12
N LEU A 305 6.02 -2.62 -3.06
CA LEU A 305 6.74 -3.87 -2.75
C LEU A 305 8.00 -3.61 -1.92
N GLY A 306 8.77 -2.56 -2.25
CA GLY A 306 10.00 -2.21 -1.54
C GLY A 306 9.73 -1.84 -0.08
N VAL A 307 8.76 -0.96 0.17
CA VAL A 307 8.34 -0.57 1.53
C VAL A 307 7.78 -1.78 2.30
N TYR A 308 6.96 -2.62 1.66
CA TYR A 308 6.43 -3.83 2.28
C TYR A 308 7.56 -4.80 2.68
N GLU A 309 8.46 -5.16 1.76
CA GLU A 309 9.57 -6.08 2.02
C GLU A 309 10.55 -5.52 3.06
N ALA A 310 10.80 -4.20 3.06
CA ALA A 310 11.65 -3.54 4.06
C ALA A 310 11.06 -3.68 5.47
N GLY A 311 9.75 -3.56 5.61
CA GLY A 311 9.06 -3.84 6.87
C GLY A 311 9.24 -5.27 7.35
N ILE A 312 8.98 -6.24 6.47
CA ILE A 312 9.16 -7.66 6.79
C ILE A 312 10.62 -7.95 7.18
N ALA A 313 11.60 -7.38 6.47
CA ALA A 313 13.01 -7.50 6.80
C ALA A 313 13.33 -6.91 8.18
N SER A 314 12.78 -5.73 8.49
CA SER A 314 12.98 -5.06 9.79
C SER A 314 12.37 -5.82 10.97
N ALA A 315 11.27 -6.54 10.77
CA ALA A 315 10.65 -7.36 11.80
C ALA A 315 11.43 -8.66 12.07
N LYS A 316 12.15 -9.17 11.06
CA LYS A 316 12.92 -10.42 11.15
C LYS A 316 14.21 -10.28 11.97
N ASP A 317 14.78 -9.09 12.01
CA ASP A 317 16.04 -8.82 12.71
C ASP A 317 15.80 -7.97 13.98
N PRO A 318 16.06 -8.51 15.18
CA PRO A 318 15.84 -7.78 16.44
C PRO A 318 16.67 -6.50 16.55
N LYS A 319 17.77 -6.35 15.80
CA LYS A 319 18.59 -5.13 15.75
C LYS A 319 17.73 -3.88 15.54
N TYR A 320 16.78 -3.93 14.60
CA TYR A 320 15.93 -2.78 14.27
C TYR A 320 14.89 -2.45 15.35
N THR A 321 14.64 -3.36 16.28
CA THR A 321 13.78 -3.10 17.45
C THR A 321 14.60 -2.64 18.65
N VAL A 322 15.70 -3.34 18.97
CA VAL A 322 16.47 -3.13 20.20
C VAL A 322 17.32 -1.87 20.17
N VAL A 323 18.08 -1.65 19.09
CA VAL A 323 19.05 -0.55 19.03
C VAL A 323 18.35 0.81 19.11
N PRO A 324 17.31 1.11 18.31
CA PRO A 324 16.61 2.39 18.43
C PRO A 324 15.94 2.59 19.79
N GLN A 325 15.45 1.51 20.43
CA GLN A 325 14.89 1.59 21.77
C GLN A 325 15.94 1.96 22.82
N ARG A 326 17.13 1.33 22.78
CA ARG A 326 18.23 1.63 23.69
C ARG A 326 18.74 3.05 23.51
N GLU A 327 18.95 3.49 22.27
CA GLU A 327 19.39 4.85 22.00
C GLU A 327 18.43 5.91 22.55
N ARG A 328 17.11 5.67 22.53
CA ARG A 328 16.12 6.57 23.15
C ARG A 328 16.28 6.62 24.67
N VAL A 329 16.49 5.47 25.31
CA VAL A 329 16.74 5.40 26.77
C VAL A 329 18.03 6.12 27.12
N ASP A 330 19.09 5.92 26.35
CA ASP A 330 20.41 6.54 26.58
C ASP A 330 20.35 8.06 26.38
N ARG A 331 19.48 8.56 25.48
CA ARG A 331 19.19 9.99 25.32
C ARG A 331 18.26 10.58 26.39
N GLY A 332 17.80 9.77 27.35
CA GLY A 332 16.88 10.19 28.40
C GLY A 332 15.47 10.52 27.89
N GLU A 333 15.09 10.05 26.71
CA GLU A 333 13.74 10.24 26.18
C GLU A 333 12.73 9.43 27.03
N PRO A 334 11.55 10.00 27.35
CA PRO A 334 10.55 9.30 28.15
C PRO A 334 10.07 8.02 27.44
N VAL A 335 10.26 6.87 28.10
CA VAL A 335 9.89 5.54 27.59
C VAL A 335 8.37 5.33 27.53
N ARG A 336 7.59 6.21 28.16
CA ARG A 336 6.12 6.25 28.07
C ARG A 336 5.67 7.56 27.46
N TYR A 337 4.74 7.49 26.50
CA TYR A 337 3.89 8.61 26.17
C TYR A 337 3.14 9.03 27.44
N ARG A 338 3.26 10.31 27.85
CA ARG A 338 2.33 10.88 28.84
C ARG A 338 0.97 10.95 28.15
N SER A 339 0.04 10.12 28.60
CA SER A 339 -1.38 10.15 28.23
C SER A 339 -2.04 11.44 28.72
#